data_AF-A0A846PS45-F1
#
_entry.id   AF-A0A846PS45-F1
#
_cell.length_a   1.000
_cell.length_b   1.000
_cell.length_c   1.000
_cell.angle_alpha   90.00
_cell.angle_beta   90.00
_cell.angle_gamma   90.00
#
_symmetry.space_group_name_H-M   'P 1'
#
loop_
_entity.id
_entity.type
_entity.pdbx_description
1 polymer ?
#
loop_
_entity_poly.entity_id
_entity_poly.type
_entity_poly.pdbx_seq_one_letter_code
_entity_poly.pdbx_strand_id
1 'polypeptide(L)'
;MNRNLLVLEALFVLFIAILMGVVITIADTSDTVALDVNVSETASISVIPTYLNWTQVATGSAGGYRNLTIKNAGSLNVSNLSAYVDTLTDETTRPYQSGDPADFAAGGVITLSNDSTNYYFVGRLEWNWTEDIADSDWSAVTSPVAWGYHRNTSKDYVWVLGNGTSPAGDPDGVYCNNSAQFAIETEEDLGTTETRTPINMISLTTSTGSSEWAYGAVTTGTLSGHCVASSINCDKIYIMKYDRTANYTDCTNTEYFYNGNLSTGNTVRIRVDSWVPNGVPSGNMSQATLTIYAIS
;
A
#
# COMPACT_ATOMS: atom_id res chain seq x y z
N MET A 1 -7.31 -5.97 -112.77
CA MET A 1 -7.13 -5.52 -111.37
C MET A 1 -6.63 -6.72 -110.57
N ASN A 2 -5.41 -6.64 -110.04
CA ASN A 2 -4.64 -7.82 -109.63
C ASN A 2 -5.10 -8.29 -108.24
N ARG A 3 -5.72 -9.48 -108.12
CA ARG A 3 -6.23 -10.03 -106.84
C ARG A 3 -5.18 -10.04 -105.73
N ASN A 4 -3.91 -10.16 -106.10
CA ASN A 4 -2.78 -10.16 -105.18
C ASN A 4 -2.50 -8.78 -104.56
N LEU A 5 -2.85 -7.68 -105.24
CA LEU A 5 -2.67 -6.31 -104.72
C LEU A 5 -3.71 -5.99 -103.64
N LEU A 6 -4.95 -6.43 -103.84
CA LEU A 6 -6.06 -6.24 -102.91
C LEU A 6 -5.87 -7.00 -101.58
N VAL A 7 -5.27 -8.18 -101.63
CA VAL A 7 -4.91 -8.95 -100.43
C VAL A 7 -3.76 -8.29 -99.66
N LEU A 8 -2.80 -7.69 -100.37
CA LEU A 8 -1.67 -7.01 -99.76
C LEU A 8 -2.09 -5.71 -99.06
N GLU A 9 -3.00 -4.94 -99.67
CA GLU A 9 -3.57 -3.73 -99.03
C GLU A 9 -4.41 -4.09 -97.80
N ALA A 10 -5.22 -5.15 -97.86
CA ALA A 10 -5.99 -5.61 -96.71
C ALA A 10 -5.11 -6.08 -95.55
N LEU A 11 -4.00 -6.78 -95.84
CA LEU A 11 -3.01 -7.18 -94.84
C LEU A 11 -2.25 -5.99 -94.26
N PHE A 12 -1.95 -4.97 -95.07
CA PHE A 12 -1.26 -3.77 -94.60
C PHE A 12 -2.15 -2.92 -93.66
N VAL A 13 -3.45 -2.80 -93.96
CA VAL A 13 -4.42 -2.13 -93.07
C VAL A 13 -4.61 -2.91 -91.77
N LEU A 14 -4.68 -4.25 -91.82
CA LEU A 14 -4.75 -5.09 -90.63
C LEU A 14 -3.48 -4.99 -89.78
N PHE A 15 -2.31 -4.93 -90.42
CA PHE A 15 -1.02 -4.77 -89.75
C PHE A 15 -0.89 -3.40 -89.06
N ILE A 16 -1.37 -2.32 -89.69
CA ILE A 16 -1.46 -0.98 -89.08
C ILE A 16 -2.44 -0.98 -87.90
N ALA A 17 -3.59 -1.65 -88.01
CA ALA A 17 -4.55 -1.74 -86.92
C ALA A 17 -4.01 -2.52 -85.70
N ILE A 18 -3.13 -3.50 -85.91
CA ILE A 18 -2.45 -4.25 -84.84
C ILE A 18 -1.28 -3.44 -84.24
N LEU A 19 -0.60 -2.62 -85.05
CA LEU A 19 0.47 -1.71 -84.59
C LEU A 19 -0.05 -0.50 -83.81
N MET A 20 -1.31 -0.11 -83.99
CA MET A 20 -2.03 0.80 -83.08
C MET A 20 -2.45 0.05 -81.80
N GLY A 21 -1.51 -0.72 -81.24
CA GLY A 21 -1.68 -1.46 -80.00
C GLY A 21 -2.32 -0.56 -78.95
N VAL A 22 -3.44 -1.03 -78.41
CA VAL A 22 -4.16 -0.36 -77.33
C VAL A 22 -3.18 -0.14 -76.19
N VAL A 23 -2.74 1.10 -76.01
CA VAL A 23 -1.95 1.49 -74.84
C VAL A 23 -2.94 1.49 -73.68
N ILE A 24 -3.03 0.36 -72.97
CA ILE A 24 -3.78 0.27 -71.72
C ILE A 24 -2.92 0.98 -70.67
N THR A 25 -3.12 2.28 -70.49
CA THR A 25 -2.60 3.00 -69.33
C THR A 25 -3.37 2.53 -68.11
N ILE A 26 -2.82 1.58 -67.36
CA ILE A 26 -3.29 1.27 -66.02
C ILE A 26 -2.84 2.46 -65.16
N ALA A 27 -3.75 3.39 -64.85
CA ALA A 27 -3.45 4.45 -63.92
C ALA A 27 -3.26 3.83 -62.53
N ASP A 28 -2.15 4.13 -61.85
CA ASP A 28 -2.03 3.85 -60.42
C ASP A 28 -3.08 4.68 -59.69
N THR A 29 -4.21 4.06 -59.35
CA THR A 29 -5.27 4.68 -58.56
C THR A 29 -5.02 4.37 -57.10
N SER A 30 -4.57 5.36 -56.34
CA SER A 30 -4.54 5.30 -54.88
C SER A 30 -5.75 6.04 -54.31
N ASP A 31 -6.45 5.41 -53.38
CA ASP A 31 -7.51 6.04 -52.58
C ASP A 31 -7.03 6.10 -51.12
N THR A 32 -7.36 7.16 -50.40
CA THR A 32 -6.92 7.36 -49.02
C THR A 32 -8.11 7.64 -48.13
N VAL A 33 -8.19 6.95 -46.99
CA VAL A 33 -9.17 7.21 -45.94
C VAL A 33 -8.49 7.91 -44.76
N ALA A 34 -9.11 8.97 -44.25
CA ALA A 34 -8.67 9.60 -43.00
C ALA A 34 -9.18 8.77 -41.82
N LEU A 35 -8.27 8.45 -40.89
CA LEU A 35 -8.60 7.76 -39.65
C LEU A 35 -8.45 8.75 -38.49
N ASP A 36 -9.48 8.87 -37.67
CA ASP A 36 -9.46 9.67 -36.45
C ASP A 36 -9.76 8.76 -35.25
N VAL A 37 -8.93 8.87 -34.22
CA VAL A 37 -9.01 8.08 -32.99
C VAL A 37 -8.90 9.03 -31.81
N ASN A 38 -10.00 9.20 -31.08
CA ASN A 38 -10.03 9.97 -29.85
C ASN A 38 -9.93 9.02 -28.65
N VAL A 39 -8.99 9.28 -27.74
CA VAL A 39 -8.74 8.46 -26.54
C VAL A 39 -9.03 9.31 -25.30
N SER A 40 -9.89 8.79 -24.41
CA SER A 40 -10.20 9.45 -23.14
C SER A 40 -9.03 9.41 -22.16
N GLU A 41 -8.82 10.49 -21.43
CA GLU A 41 -7.82 10.56 -20.39
C GLU A 41 -8.15 9.61 -19.22
N THR A 42 -7.17 8.81 -18.78
CA THR A 42 -7.34 7.84 -17.68
C THR A 42 -6.09 7.82 -16.80
N ALA A 43 -6.25 7.95 -15.48
CA ALA A 43 -5.20 7.65 -14.50
C ALA A 43 -5.24 6.15 -14.17
N SER A 44 -4.14 5.44 -14.41
CA SER A 44 -4.05 4.00 -14.15
C SER A 44 -2.62 3.62 -13.81
N ILE A 45 -2.46 2.69 -12.86
CA ILE A 45 -1.16 2.13 -12.50
C ILE A 45 -1.15 0.62 -12.70
N SER A 46 0.02 0.06 -12.97
CA SER A 46 0.26 -1.37 -12.87
C SER A 46 1.35 -1.67 -11.85
N VAL A 47 1.16 -2.73 -11.07
CA VAL A 47 2.03 -3.13 -9.96
C VAL A 47 2.67 -4.47 -10.30
N ILE A 48 4.00 -4.55 -10.25
CA ILE A 48 4.78 -5.70 -10.69
C ILE A 48 5.87 -6.03 -9.65
N PRO A 49 5.95 -7.28 -9.14
CA PRO A 49 5.02 -8.39 -9.39
C PRO A 49 3.67 -8.18 -8.70
N THR A 50 2.64 -8.91 -9.14
CA THR A 50 1.30 -8.90 -8.51
C THR A 50 1.20 -9.82 -7.28
N TYR A 51 2.26 -10.57 -6.98
CA TYR A 51 2.33 -11.48 -5.86
C TYR A 51 3.73 -11.42 -5.25
N LEU A 52 3.77 -11.28 -3.93
CA LEU A 52 4.99 -11.34 -3.12
C LEU A 52 4.85 -12.49 -2.13
N ASN A 53 5.95 -13.21 -1.90
CA ASN A 53 5.99 -14.33 -0.98
C ASN A 53 7.32 -14.36 -0.24
N TRP A 54 7.21 -14.68 1.04
CA TRP A 54 8.31 -14.98 1.93
C TRP A 54 8.05 -16.35 2.55
N THR A 55 9.01 -17.26 2.38
CA THR A 55 8.91 -18.62 2.91
C THR A 55 10.00 -18.83 3.94
N GLN A 56 9.71 -19.65 4.96
CA GLN A 56 10.68 -20.03 6.00
C GLN A 56 11.32 -18.82 6.71
N VAL A 57 10.57 -17.73 6.89
CA VAL A 57 11.02 -16.60 7.70
C VAL A 57 11.02 -17.04 9.16
N ALA A 58 12.16 -16.92 9.83
CA ALA A 58 12.24 -17.22 11.25
C ALA A 58 11.47 -16.16 12.05
N THR A 59 10.83 -16.57 13.15
CA THR A 59 10.27 -15.62 14.11
C THR A 59 11.37 -14.73 14.65
N GLY A 60 11.04 -13.46 14.89
CA GLY A 60 12.02 -12.50 15.38
C GLY A 60 13.00 -12.00 14.31
N SER A 61 12.66 -12.13 13.02
CA SER A 61 13.57 -11.79 11.92
C SER A 61 12.87 -11.11 10.75
N ALA A 62 13.67 -10.45 9.91
CA ALA A 62 13.22 -9.95 8.62
C ALA A 62 13.35 -11.04 7.55
N GLY A 63 12.36 -11.15 6.67
CA GLY A 63 12.33 -12.10 5.55
C GLY A 63 13.18 -11.68 4.34
N GLY A 64 13.66 -10.43 4.34
CA GLY A 64 14.47 -9.84 3.29
C GLY A 64 13.63 -9.21 2.19
N TYR A 65 14.04 -8.02 1.74
CA TYR A 65 13.21 -7.22 0.85
C TYR A 65 12.96 -7.87 -0.53
N ARG A 66 11.85 -7.46 -1.13
CA ARG A 66 11.44 -7.69 -2.51
C ARG A 66 11.18 -6.34 -3.16
N ASN A 67 11.51 -6.21 -4.45
CA ASN A 67 11.23 -4.98 -5.18
C ASN A 67 9.81 -5.03 -5.75
N LEU A 68 9.07 -3.94 -5.58
CA LEU A 68 7.80 -3.70 -6.24
C LEU A 68 7.98 -2.53 -7.22
N THR A 69 7.63 -2.73 -8.48
CA THR A 69 7.68 -1.71 -9.52
C THR A 69 6.26 -1.27 -9.83
N ILE A 70 6.02 0.04 -9.71
CA ILE A 70 4.75 0.66 -10.05
C ILE A 70 4.97 1.47 -11.32
N LYS A 71 4.20 1.18 -12.36
CA LYS A 71 4.23 1.88 -13.64
C LYS A 71 2.97 2.70 -13.80
N ASN A 72 3.10 3.95 -14.24
CA ASN A 72 1.95 4.68 -14.75
C ASN A 72 1.57 4.11 -16.12
N ALA A 73 0.47 3.36 -16.16
CA ALA A 73 -0.08 2.71 -17.35
C ALA A 73 -1.22 3.52 -17.97
N GLY A 74 -1.65 4.60 -17.31
CA GLY A 74 -2.66 5.53 -17.81
C GLY A 74 -2.10 6.56 -18.77
N SER A 75 -2.98 7.42 -19.26
CA SER A 75 -2.65 8.57 -20.12
C SER A 75 -2.53 9.89 -19.36
N LEU A 76 -2.85 9.89 -18.06
CA LEU A 76 -2.66 11.02 -17.15
C LEU A 76 -1.43 10.80 -16.27
N ASN A 77 -0.77 11.89 -15.92
CA ASN A 77 0.28 11.86 -14.91
C ASN A 77 -0.31 11.53 -13.53
N VAL A 78 0.45 10.80 -12.71
CA VAL A 78 0.10 10.51 -11.31
C VAL A 78 0.98 11.37 -10.41
N SER A 79 0.36 12.16 -9.53
CA SER A 79 1.05 13.10 -8.65
C SER A 79 1.49 12.46 -7.33
N ASN A 80 0.73 11.49 -6.84
CA ASN A 80 1.03 10.85 -5.55
C ASN A 80 0.67 9.36 -5.55
N LEU A 81 1.43 8.57 -4.79
CA LEU A 81 1.12 7.17 -4.49
C LEU A 81 1.11 6.91 -2.98
N SER A 82 0.06 6.24 -2.50
CA SER A 82 -0.10 5.75 -1.13
C SER A 82 -0.28 4.23 -1.13
N ALA A 83 -0.12 3.61 0.04
CA ALA A 83 -0.27 2.17 0.19
C ALA A 83 -0.94 1.82 1.51
N TYR A 84 -1.81 0.81 1.49
CA TYR A 84 -2.43 0.24 2.69
C TYR A 84 -2.50 -1.29 2.58
N VAL A 85 -2.69 -1.95 3.72
CA VAL A 85 -2.84 -3.40 3.82
C VAL A 85 -4.14 -3.74 4.55
N ASP A 86 -4.76 -4.87 4.18
CA ASP A 86 -6.07 -5.31 4.70
C ASP A 86 -6.02 -5.91 6.13
N THR A 87 -5.02 -5.53 6.93
CA THR A 87 -4.80 -6.06 8.27
C THR A 87 -6.01 -5.86 9.20
N LEU A 88 -6.75 -4.75 9.07
CA LEU A 88 -7.95 -4.47 9.87
C LEU A 88 -9.11 -5.44 9.59
N THR A 89 -9.20 -5.96 8.36
CA THR A 89 -10.24 -6.93 7.97
C THR A 89 -9.80 -8.37 8.18
N ASP A 90 -8.49 -8.63 8.10
CA ASP A 90 -7.95 -9.99 8.18
C ASP A 90 -7.65 -10.42 9.63
N GLU A 91 -7.20 -9.50 10.49
CA GLU A 91 -6.90 -9.74 11.91
C GLU A 91 -7.97 -9.08 12.80
N THR A 92 -9.12 -9.75 12.91
CA THR A 92 -10.30 -9.22 13.62
C THR A 92 -10.36 -9.55 15.11
N THR A 93 -9.53 -10.49 15.56
CA THR A 93 -9.41 -10.90 16.97
C THR A 93 -7.95 -10.95 17.38
N ARG A 94 -7.68 -10.85 18.69
CA ARG A 94 -6.32 -10.90 19.22
C ARG A 94 -5.70 -12.27 18.92
N PRO A 95 -4.62 -12.35 18.12
CA PRO A 95 -4.04 -13.62 17.69
C PRO A 95 -3.06 -14.22 18.73
N TYR A 96 -2.82 -13.53 19.85
CA TYR A 96 -1.83 -13.94 20.83
C TYR A 96 -2.27 -15.20 21.55
N GLN A 97 -1.33 -16.13 21.76
CA GLN A 97 -1.53 -17.41 22.46
C GLN A 97 -2.51 -18.38 21.78
N SER A 98 -3.04 -18.09 20.58
CA SER A 98 -3.94 -19.03 19.89
C SER A 98 -3.22 -20.28 19.39
N GLY A 99 -1.91 -20.15 19.08
CA GLY A 99 -1.11 -21.20 18.46
C GLY A 99 -1.40 -21.40 16.97
N ASP A 100 -2.37 -20.68 16.40
CA ASP A 100 -2.71 -20.73 14.98
C ASP A 100 -2.06 -19.54 14.24
N PRO A 101 -1.14 -19.79 13.29
CA PRO A 101 -0.56 -18.71 12.50
C PRO A 101 -1.61 -17.98 11.64
N ALA A 102 -2.71 -18.62 11.28
CA ALA A 102 -3.76 -18.02 10.45
C ALA A 102 -4.53 -16.90 11.15
N ASP A 103 -4.43 -16.78 12.48
CA ASP A 103 -5.04 -15.66 13.21
C ASP A 103 -4.26 -14.35 12.99
N PHE A 104 -2.99 -14.43 12.56
CA PHE A 104 -2.19 -13.27 12.22
C PHE A 104 -2.40 -12.89 10.76
N ALA A 105 -2.63 -11.62 10.47
CA ALA A 105 -2.68 -11.13 9.10
C ALA A 105 -1.26 -10.92 8.55
N ALA A 106 -0.96 -11.47 7.37
CA ALA A 106 0.32 -11.28 6.71
C ALA A 106 0.62 -9.78 6.45
N GLY A 107 -0.42 -8.96 6.26
CA GLY A 107 -0.29 -7.50 6.08
C GLY A 107 0.33 -6.80 7.29
N GLY A 108 0.08 -7.28 8.50
CA GLY A 108 0.57 -6.68 9.75
C GLY A 108 2.07 -6.79 9.96
N VAL A 109 2.75 -7.64 9.18
CA VAL A 109 4.21 -7.77 9.18
C VAL A 109 4.88 -7.14 7.96
N ILE A 110 4.12 -6.50 7.06
CA ILE A 110 4.69 -5.86 5.87
C ILE A 110 5.20 -4.46 6.18
N THR A 111 6.44 -4.21 5.75
CA THR A 111 7.07 -2.89 5.80
C THR A 111 7.42 -2.39 4.40
N LEU A 112 7.38 -1.07 4.21
CA LEU A 112 7.78 -0.41 2.97
C LEU A 112 8.92 0.57 3.19
N SER A 113 9.78 0.66 2.19
CA SER A 113 10.83 1.67 2.09
C SER A 113 10.83 2.32 0.71
N ASN A 114 10.84 3.65 0.70
CA ASN A 114 11.01 4.48 -0.50
C ASN A 114 12.44 5.04 -0.65
N ASP A 115 13.29 4.90 0.36
CA ASP A 115 14.67 5.42 0.38
C ASP A 115 15.75 4.34 0.56
N SER A 116 15.35 3.06 0.59
CA SER A 116 16.19 1.87 0.80
C SER A 116 16.76 1.65 2.21
N THR A 117 16.58 2.61 3.12
CA THR A 117 17.18 2.60 4.46
C THR A 117 16.15 2.50 5.57
N ASN A 118 15.06 3.25 5.46
CA ASN A 118 14.02 3.33 6.47
C ASN A 118 12.83 2.50 6.02
N TYR A 119 12.39 1.59 6.88
CA TYR A 119 11.25 0.72 6.66
C TYR A 119 10.15 1.06 7.66
N TYR A 120 8.94 1.19 7.17
CA TYR A 120 7.79 1.57 7.97
C TYR A 120 6.65 0.58 7.77
N PHE A 121 5.93 0.27 8.85
CA PHE A 121 4.72 -0.53 8.77
C PHE A 121 3.66 0.21 7.96
N VAL A 122 3.04 -0.50 7.03
CA VAL A 122 1.98 0.05 6.18
C VAL A 122 0.65 0.07 6.92
N GLY A 123 0.42 -0.95 7.76
CA GLY A 123 -0.79 -1.12 8.53
C GLY A 123 -0.69 -2.33 9.44
N ARG A 124 -0.20 -2.12 10.66
CA ARG A 124 0.03 -3.17 11.65
C ARG A 124 -0.89 -3.00 12.85
N LEU A 125 -1.49 -4.08 13.32
CA LEU A 125 -2.19 -4.12 14.60
C LEU A 125 -1.26 -4.57 15.72
N GLU A 126 -1.38 -3.90 16.88
CA GLU A 126 -0.92 -4.44 18.16
C GLU A 126 -2.08 -4.44 19.13
N TRP A 127 -2.30 -5.57 19.78
CA TRP A 127 -3.43 -5.78 20.66
C TRP A 127 -3.05 -5.59 22.12
N ASN A 128 -4.06 -5.20 22.91
CA ASN A 128 -3.94 -5.12 24.35
C ASN A 128 -3.49 -6.45 24.97
N TRP A 129 -2.51 -6.35 25.86
CA TRP A 129 -2.08 -7.41 26.74
C TRP A 129 -3.06 -7.52 27.91
N THR A 130 -3.72 -8.67 28.04
CA THR A 130 -4.82 -8.85 29.01
C THR A 130 -4.36 -9.05 30.44
N GLU A 131 -3.05 -9.15 30.67
CA GLU A 131 -2.45 -9.38 31.98
C GLU A 131 -1.65 -8.15 32.40
N ASP A 132 -1.46 -7.99 33.70
CA ASP A 132 -0.56 -6.96 34.22
C ASP A 132 0.88 -7.28 33.79
N ILE A 133 1.59 -6.27 33.30
CA ILE A 133 3.01 -6.36 33.01
C ILE A 133 3.77 -6.02 34.30
N ALA A 134 4.52 -6.99 34.86
CA ALA A 134 5.29 -6.74 36.07
C ALA A 134 6.30 -5.59 35.89
N ASP A 135 6.58 -4.88 36.97
CA ASP A 135 7.55 -3.77 37.00
C ASP A 135 7.23 -2.59 36.06
N SER A 136 6.02 -2.51 35.50
CA SER A 136 5.63 -1.42 34.63
C SER A 136 5.36 -0.11 35.38
N ASP A 137 5.76 1.01 34.77
CA ASP A 137 5.32 2.35 35.18
C ASP A 137 4.54 3.05 34.04
N TRP A 138 3.26 3.30 34.30
CA TRP A 138 2.35 3.94 33.34
C TRP A 138 2.21 5.46 33.55
N SER A 139 3.10 6.06 34.34
CA SER A 139 3.03 7.48 34.73
C SER A 139 3.08 8.48 33.57
N ALA A 140 3.47 8.04 32.37
CA ALA A 140 3.47 8.87 31.16
C ALA A 140 2.08 9.21 30.64
N VAL A 141 1.04 8.45 31.00
CA VAL A 141 -0.35 8.71 30.60
C VAL A 141 -1.25 8.88 31.83
N THR A 142 -2.30 9.68 31.69
CA THR A 142 -3.35 9.80 32.70
C THR A 142 -4.28 8.61 32.60
N SER A 143 -4.66 7.98 33.72
CA SER A 143 -5.66 6.89 33.77
C SER A 143 -5.38 5.82 32.71
N PRO A 144 -4.35 4.97 32.87
CA PRO A 144 -4.01 3.93 31.90
C PRO A 144 -5.16 2.93 31.75
N VAL A 145 -5.48 2.56 30.50
CA VAL A 145 -6.66 1.75 30.16
C VAL A 145 -6.32 0.51 29.34
N ALA A 146 -5.21 0.53 28.61
CA ALA A 146 -4.71 -0.61 27.85
C ALA A 146 -3.20 -0.49 27.66
N TRP A 147 -2.52 -1.62 27.52
CA TRP A 147 -1.08 -1.67 27.32
C TRP A 147 -0.72 -2.90 26.52
N GLY A 148 0.49 -2.96 26.01
CA GLY A 148 0.96 -4.15 25.31
C GLY A 148 2.37 -4.00 24.80
N TYR A 149 2.70 -4.84 23.82
CA TYR A 149 4.03 -4.86 23.21
C TYR A 149 3.92 -4.50 21.73
N HIS A 150 4.71 -3.52 21.31
CA HIS A 150 5.05 -3.35 19.92
C HIS A 150 6.21 -4.30 19.61
N ARG A 151 5.92 -5.34 18.83
CA ARG A 151 6.86 -6.44 18.59
C ARG A 151 7.55 -6.21 17.26
N ASN A 152 8.77 -5.70 17.28
CA ASN A 152 9.54 -5.39 16.08
C ASN A 152 10.65 -6.41 15.87
N THR A 153 10.38 -7.43 15.05
CA THR A 153 11.29 -8.57 14.84
C THR A 153 11.66 -9.20 16.19
N SER A 154 12.93 -9.23 16.58
CA SER A 154 13.38 -9.85 17.82
C SER A 154 13.16 -8.99 19.07
N LYS A 155 12.71 -7.74 18.92
CA LYS A 155 12.64 -6.76 20.00
C LYS A 155 11.20 -6.38 20.31
N ASP A 156 10.88 -6.30 21.59
CA ASP A 156 9.55 -5.90 22.05
C ASP A 156 9.67 -4.58 22.81
N TYR A 157 8.71 -3.68 22.61
CA TYR A 157 8.66 -2.36 23.22
C TYR A 157 7.32 -2.15 23.88
N VAL A 158 7.30 -1.75 25.15
CA VAL A 158 6.05 -1.59 25.88
C VAL A 158 5.33 -0.32 25.42
N TRP A 159 4.03 -0.42 25.13
CA TRP A 159 3.16 0.73 24.88
C TRP A 159 2.02 0.79 25.88
N VAL A 160 1.49 1.99 26.10
CA VAL A 160 0.33 2.24 26.96
C VAL A 160 -0.61 3.27 26.34
N LEU A 161 -1.91 3.03 26.48
CA LEU A 161 -2.99 3.97 26.21
C LEU A 161 -3.57 4.47 27.53
N GLY A 162 -3.87 5.76 27.59
CA GLY A 162 -4.55 6.40 28.71
C GLY A 162 -5.56 7.45 28.24
N ASN A 163 -6.14 8.16 29.20
CA ASN A 163 -7.06 9.28 29.01
C ASN A 163 -8.28 8.93 28.13
N GLY A 164 -8.80 7.70 28.29
CA GLY A 164 -10.05 7.29 27.68
C GLY A 164 -11.22 8.11 28.23
N THR A 165 -12.24 8.32 27.40
CA THR A 165 -13.46 9.06 27.77
C THR A 165 -14.60 8.10 28.05
N SER A 166 -15.29 8.27 29.18
CA SER A 166 -16.59 7.64 29.42
C SER A 166 -17.70 8.57 28.95
N PRO A 167 -18.59 8.16 28.02
CA PRO A 167 -19.65 9.02 27.53
C PRO A 167 -20.72 9.18 28.60
N ALA A 168 -21.44 10.29 28.54
CA ALA A 168 -22.62 10.47 29.35
C ALA A 168 -23.65 9.37 29.03
N GLY A 169 -23.90 8.48 29.99
CA GLY A 169 -24.85 7.36 29.85
C GLY A 169 -24.22 5.97 29.78
N ASP A 170 -22.88 5.88 29.67
CA ASP A 170 -22.13 4.63 29.82
C ASP A 170 -20.92 4.86 30.75
N PRO A 171 -21.14 4.86 32.07
CA PRO A 171 -20.08 5.12 33.04
C PRO A 171 -19.05 3.99 33.12
N ASP A 172 -19.38 2.80 32.59
CA ASP A 172 -18.50 1.63 32.58
C ASP A 172 -17.73 1.53 31.25
N GLY A 173 -18.23 2.16 30.19
CA GLY A 173 -17.54 2.29 28.91
C GLY A 173 -16.36 3.26 28.98
N VAL A 174 -15.18 2.79 28.58
CA VAL A 174 -14.00 3.63 28.35
C VAL A 174 -13.71 3.62 26.86
N TYR A 175 -13.70 4.80 26.24
CA TYR A 175 -13.46 4.93 24.81
C TYR A 175 -12.16 5.65 24.49
N CYS A 176 -11.40 5.12 23.52
CA CYS A 176 -10.11 5.68 23.10
C CYS A 176 -10.13 6.29 21.69
N ASN A 177 -11.29 6.60 21.10
CA ASN A 177 -11.44 7.18 19.76
C ASN A 177 -11.55 8.73 19.74
N ASN A 178 -11.26 9.42 20.85
CA ASN A 178 -11.32 10.88 20.88
C ASN A 178 -10.08 11.58 21.43
N SER A 179 -9.89 11.60 22.75
CA SER A 179 -8.82 12.35 23.40
C SER A 179 -7.83 11.44 24.12
N ALA A 180 -7.61 10.24 23.59
CA ALA A 180 -6.71 9.28 24.20
C ALA A 180 -5.26 9.78 24.22
N GLN A 181 -4.46 9.25 25.13
CA GLN A 181 -3.01 9.43 25.19
C GLN A 181 -2.34 8.13 24.81
N PHE A 182 -1.24 8.20 24.05
CA PHE A 182 -0.40 7.06 23.73
C PHE A 182 1.03 7.35 24.13
N ALA A 183 1.69 6.40 24.79
CA ALA A 183 3.12 6.43 25.03
C ALA A 183 3.74 5.07 24.68
N ILE A 184 4.99 5.06 24.25
CA ILE A 184 5.73 3.85 23.92
C ILE A 184 7.18 3.94 24.38
N GLU A 185 7.69 2.85 24.92
CA GLU A 185 9.09 2.73 25.30
C GLU A 185 10.02 2.83 24.08
N THR A 186 11.17 3.44 24.28
CA THR A 186 12.22 3.58 23.29
C THR A 186 13.29 2.49 23.38
N GLU A 187 13.39 1.85 24.54
CA GLU A 187 14.28 0.73 24.82
C GLU A 187 13.58 -0.62 24.68
N GLU A 188 14.34 -1.65 24.33
CA GLU A 188 13.84 -3.02 24.24
C GLU A 188 13.46 -3.53 25.64
N ASP A 189 12.33 -4.22 25.77
CA ASP A 189 11.90 -4.79 27.05
C ASP A 189 12.87 -5.87 27.52
N LEU A 190 13.52 -5.63 28.65
CA LEU A 190 14.41 -6.56 29.34
C LEU A 190 13.81 -7.05 30.66
N GLY A 191 12.53 -6.77 30.93
CA GLY A 191 11.86 -7.18 32.16
C GLY A 191 12.16 -6.29 33.36
N THR A 192 12.57 -5.04 33.16
CA THR A 192 12.88 -4.09 34.24
C THR A 192 11.94 -2.89 34.18
N THR A 193 11.83 -2.15 35.29
CA THR A 193 11.05 -0.90 35.28
C THR A 193 11.56 0.10 34.25
N GLU A 194 12.87 0.24 34.10
CA GLU A 194 13.47 1.16 33.12
C GLU A 194 13.01 0.87 31.68
N THR A 195 12.95 -0.40 31.28
CA THR A 195 12.50 -0.81 29.94
C THR A 195 10.98 -1.02 29.83
N ARG A 196 10.23 -0.67 30.88
CA ARG A 196 8.77 -0.79 30.99
C ARG A 196 8.14 0.51 31.50
N THR A 197 8.79 1.64 31.22
CA THR A 197 8.30 2.98 31.56
C THR A 197 8.11 3.77 30.26
N PRO A 198 7.04 3.51 29.47
CA PRO A 198 6.84 4.18 28.19
C PRO A 198 7.07 5.68 28.28
N ILE A 199 7.99 6.21 27.50
CA ILE A 199 8.33 7.63 27.49
C ILE A 199 7.79 8.30 26.22
N ASN A 200 7.62 9.61 26.23
CA ASN A 200 7.10 10.41 25.10
C ASN A 200 5.62 10.16 24.79
N MET A 201 4.77 10.65 25.69
CA MET A 201 3.32 10.70 25.46
C MET A 201 2.98 11.63 24.28
N ILE A 202 2.09 11.15 23.41
CA ILE A 202 1.40 11.93 22.38
C ILE A 202 -0.10 11.92 22.63
N SER A 203 -0.75 13.03 22.27
CA SER A 203 -2.21 13.10 22.24
C SER A 203 -2.72 12.46 20.95
N LEU A 204 -3.74 11.63 21.07
CA LEU A 204 -4.52 11.11 19.96
C LEU A 204 -5.80 11.93 19.84
N THR A 205 -6.18 12.26 18.60
CA THR A 205 -7.39 13.04 18.29
C THR A 205 -8.27 12.31 17.29
N THR A 206 -9.60 12.40 17.43
CA THR A 206 -10.53 11.87 16.42
C THR A 206 -10.22 12.49 15.05
N SER A 207 -10.13 11.65 14.01
CA SER A 207 -10.08 12.16 12.64
C SER A 207 -11.49 12.49 12.15
N THR A 208 -11.59 13.55 11.36
CA THR A 208 -12.80 13.84 10.59
C THR A 208 -13.22 12.62 9.75
N GLY A 209 -14.38 12.04 10.07
CA GLY A 209 -14.93 10.89 9.34
C GLY A 209 -14.68 9.52 9.96
N SER A 210 -13.93 9.41 11.07
CA SER A 210 -13.79 8.14 11.80
C SER A 210 -14.47 8.21 13.16
N SER A 211 -15.48 7.36 13.37
CA SER A 211 -16.06 7.13 14.69
C SER A 211 -15.35 6.04 15.48
N GLU A 212 -14.39 5.35 14.87
CA GLU A 212 -13.77 4.14 15.46
C GLU A 212 -12.35 4.37 15.97
N TRP A 213 -11.70 5.47 15.58
CA TRP A 213 -10.27 5.65 15.79
C TRP A 213 -9.89 7.09 16.16
N ALA A 214 -8.93 7.24 17.07
CA ALA A 214 -8.19 8.49 17.27
C ALA A 214 -6.73 8.32 16.89
N TYR A 215 -6.11 9.37 16.38
CA TYR A 215 -4.81 9.30 15.70
C TYR A 215 -3.81 10.28 16.27
N GLY A 216 -2.53 9.92 16.22
CA GLY A 216 -1.43 10.80 16.57
C GLY A 216 -0.14 10.44 15.85
N ALA A 217 0.69 11.45 15.62
CA ALA A 217 1.98 11.32 14.96
C ALA A 217 3.07 11.02 16.00
N VAL A 218 3.78 9.90 15.82
CA VAL A 218 4.92 9.54 16.67
C VAL A 218 6.19 10.18 16.11
N THR A 219 6.84 11.04 16.88
CA THR A 219 8.03 11.79 16.43
C THR A 219 9.34 11.25 16.97
N THR A 220 9.31 10.39 17.99
CA THR A 220 10.48 9.85 18.68
C THR A 220 10.32 8.34 18.95
N GLY A 221 11.41 7.67 19.30
CA GLY A 221 11.38 6.24 19.66
C GLY A 221 11.25 5.27 18.48
N THR A 222 10.93 4.02 18.80
CA THR A 222 10.87 2.91 17.83
C THR A 222 9.79 3.08 16.75
N LEU A 223 8.78 3.90 17.00
CA LEU A 223 7.72 4.21 16.04
C LEU A 223 7.88 5.60 15.40
N SER A 224 9.03 6.27 15.57
CA SER A 224 9.28 7.58 14.94
C SER A 224 8.98 7.54 13.44
N GLY A 225 8.20 8.53 12.97
CA GLY A 225 7.76 8.63 11.58
C GLY A 225 6.51 7.83 11.23
N HIS A 226 5.92 7.08 12.17
CA HIS A 226 4.61 6.45 12.01
C HIS A 226 3.49 7.33 12.58
N CYS A 227 2.28 7.04 12.12
CA CYS A 227 1.04 7.35 12.79
C CYS A 227 0.61 6.14 13.62
N VAL A 228 0.05 6.42 14.79
CA VAL A 228 -0.61 5.43 15.63
C VAL A 228 -2.06 5.84 15.77
N ALA A 229 -2.97 4.86 15.66
CA ALA A 229 -4.38 5.02 15.93
C ALA A 229 -4.82 4.12 17.08
N SER A 230 -5.60 4.62 18.03
CA SER A 230 -6.25 3.82 19.07
C SER A 230 -7.67 3.46 18.66
N SER A 231 -8.05 2.20 18.86
CA SER A 231 -9.43 1.75 18.63
C SER A 231 -10.40 2.36 19.64
N ILE A 232 -11.66 2.46 19.27
CA ILE A 232 -12.74 2.93 20.14
C ILE A 232 -12.79 2.18 21.47
N ASN A 233 -12.58 0.87 21.47
CA ASN A 233 -12.66 0.03 22.67
C ASN A 233 -11.34 -0.06 23.47
N CYS A 234 -10.32 0.73 23.09
CA CYS A 234 -8.99 0.69 23.70
C CYS A 234 -8.30 -0.70 23.62
N ASP A 235 -8.79 -1.62 22.80
CA ASP A 235 -8.34 -3.02 22.76
C ASP A 235 -7.16 -3.26 21.82
N LYS A 236 -6.86 -2.30 20.94
CA LYS A 236 -5.74 -2.37 19.99
C LYS A 236 -5.32 -0.99 19.50
N ILE A 237 -4.10 -0.95 18.98
CA ILE A 237 -3.56 0.17 18.22
C ILE A 237 -3.29 -0.26 16.77
N TYR A 238 -3.39 0.68 15.84
CA TYR A 238 -3.05 0.52 14.44
C TYR A 238 -1.88 1.45 14.08
N ILE A 239 -0.81 0.88 13.57
CA ILE A 239 0.46 1.55 13.27
C ILE A 239 0.63 1.62 11.75
N MET A 240 0.78 2.82 11.21
CA MET A 240 0.80 3.05 9.76
C MET A 240 1.68 4.24 9.36
N LYS A 241 2.23 4.24 8.14
CA LYS A 241 2.88 5.43 7.54
C LYS A 241 2.30 5.84 6.20
N TYR A 242 2.00 4.90 5.31
CA TYR A 242 1.66 5.22 3.91
C TYR A 242 0.18 5.14 3.58
N ASP A 243 -0.67 4.85 4.57
CA ASP A 243 -2.11 4.80 4.41
C ASP A 243 -2.69 6.22 4.40
N ARG A 244 -3.12 6.66 3.21
CA ARG A 244 -3.78 7.95 2.99
C ARG A 244 -5.21 7.79 2.50
N THR A 245 -5.86 6.67 2.83
CA THR A 245 -7.31 6.55 2.61
C THR A 245 -8.06 7.59 3.44
N ALA A 246 -9.30 7.92 3.06
CA ALA A 246 -10.03 9.09 3.54
C ALA A 246 -10.19 9.21 5.07
N ASN A 247 -9.97 8.13 5.81
CA ASN A 247 -10.14 8.08 7.26
C ASN A 247 -8.86 8.36 8.06
N TYR A 248 -7.70 8.51 7.39
CA TYR A 248 -6.37 8.55 8.04
C TYR A 248 -5.54 9.80 7.69
N THR A 249 -6.17 10.81 7.11
CA THR A 249 -5.45 12.00 6.61
C THR A 249 -5.01 12.99 7.68
N ASP A 250 -5.56 12.87 8.89
CA ASP A 250 -5.40 13.88 9.95
C ASP A 250 -4.14 13.69 10.80
N CYS A 251 -3.45 12.55 10.64
CA CYS A 251 -2.15 12.36 11.26
C CYS A 251 -1.03 12.85 10.34
N THR A 252 -0.18 13.75 10.84
CA THR A 252 0.86 14.42 10.04
C THR A 252 1.95 13.49 9.51
N ASN A 253 2.10 12.30 10.10
CA ASN A 253 3.06 11.30 9.65
C ASN A 253 2.51 10.34 8.59
N THR A 254 1.22 10.45 8.20
CA THR A 254 0.73 9.71 7.03
C THR A 254 1.24 10.39 5.78
N GLU A 255 2.04 9.69 4.99
CA GLU A 255 2.75 10.25 3.86
C GLU A 255 2.43 9.47 2.58
N TYR A 256 2.66 10.12 1.43
CA TYR A 256 2.78 9.39 0.18
C TYR A 256 4.17 8.78 0.11
N PHE A 257 4.27 7.48 -0.18
CA PHE A 257 5.59 6.87 -0.38
C PHE A 257 6.28 7.42 -1.64
N TYR A 258 5.50 7.98 -2.57
CA TYR A 258 5.96 8.74 -3.72
C TYR A 258 5.14 10.02 -3.88
N ASN A 259 5.81 11.16 -3.83
CA ASN A 259 5.24 12.50 -4.04
C ASN A 259 6.03 13.17 -5.17
N GLY A 260 5.43 13.25 -6.36
CA GLY A 260 6.09 13.75 -7.56
C GLY A 260 5.33 13.42 -8.83
N ASN A 261 5.80 13.94 -9.97
CA ASN A 261 5.11 13.73 -11.24
C ASN A 261 5.54 12.41 -11.91
N LEU A 262 4.80 11.32 -11.67
CA LEU A 262 5.01 10.06 -12.38
C LEU A 262 4.35 10.12 -13.76
N SER A 263 5.12 10.51 -14.78
CA SER A 263 4.60 10.62 -16.14
C SER A 263 4.17 9.27 -16.74
N THR A 264 3.24 9.31 -17.69
CA THR A 264 2.80 8.12 -18.43
C THR A 264 3.99 7.32 -18.96
N GLY A 265 3.97 6.01 -18.74
CA GLY A 265 5.02 5.10 -19.17
C GLY A 265 6.20 4.98 -18.20
N ASN A 266 6.39 5.93 -17.28
CA ASN A 266 7.45 5.89 -16.28
C ASN A 266 7.11 4.96 -15.12
N THR A 267 8.15 4.60 -14.37
CA THR A 267 8.07 3.67 -13.24
C THR A 267 8.71 4.26 -12.00
N VAL A 268 8.16 3.91 -10.85
CA VAL A 268 8.82 4.03 -9.54
C VAL A 268 9.04 2.62 -8.97
N ARG A 269 10.11 2.46 -8.19
CA ARG A 269 10.41 1.20 -7.50
C ARG A 269 10.44 1.45 -6.00
N ILE A 270 9.75 0.60 -5.25
CA ILE A 270 9.80 0.57 -3.79
C ILE A 270 10.32 -0.79 -3.31
N ARG A 271 10.78 -0.83 -2.06
CA ARG A 271 11.15 -2.08 -1.39
C ARG A 271 10.07 -2.46 -0.39
N VAL A 272 9.69 -3.73 -0.42
CA VAL A 272 8.75 -4.36 0.50
C VAL A 272 9.51 -5.41 1.29
N ASP A 273 9.40 -5.44 2.61
CA ASP A 273 9.97 -6.49 3.44
C ASP A 273 8.91 -7.07 4.38
N SER A 274 9.19 -8.24 4.95
CA SER A 274 8.37 -8.90 5.96
C SER A 274 9.15 -8.93 7.26
N TRP A 275 8.64 -8.30 8.31
CA TRP A 275 9.25 -8.20 9.63
C TRP A 275 8.43 -9.02 10.61
N VAL A 276 8.78 -10.30 10.75
CA VAL A 276 8.03 -11.28 11.55
C VAL A 276 8.49 -11.19 13.01
N PRO A 277 7.60 -10.80 13.94
CA PRO A 277 7.98 -10.70 15.35
C PRO A 277 8.15 -12.06 16.03
N ASN A 278 8.72 -12.04 17.23
CA ASN A 278 8.60 -13.16 18.17
C ASN A 278 7.13 -13.43 18.53
N GLY A 279 6.82 -14.68 18.89
CA GLY A 279 5.49 -15.11 19.33
C GLY A 279 4.49 -15.45 18.22
N VAL A 280 4.84 -15.27 16.94
CA VAL A 280 4.04 -15.81 15.82
C VAL A 280 4.26 -17.33 15.72
N PRO A 281 3.20 -18.16 15.70
CA PRO A 281 3.33 -19.60 15.49
C PRO A 281 3.94 -19.96 14.12
N SER A 282 4.56 -21.13 14.02
CA SER A 282 5.06 -21.62 12.74
C SER A 282 3.91 -22.00 11.80
N GLY A 283 3.88 -21.40 10.61
CA GLY A 283 2.99 -21.79 9.51
C GLY A 283 2.63 -20.59 8.64
N ASN A 284 1.53 -20.70 7.89
CA ASN A 284 1.09 -19.63 7.01
C ASN A 284 0.16 -18.69 7.77
N MET A 285 0.49 -17.40 7.75
CA MET A 285 -0.42 -16.32 8.15
C MET A 285 -1.61 -16.23 7.20
N SER A 286 -2.69 -15.58 7.65
CA SER A 286 -3.79 -15.22 6.75
C SER A 286 -3.26 -14.33 5.63
N GLN A 287 -3.64 -14.63 4.39
CA GLN A 287 -3.21 -13.87 3.22
C GLN A 287 -3.84 -12.47 3.27
N ALA A 288 -3.02 -11.44 3.08
CA ALA A 288 -3.46 -10.05 2.99
C ALA A 288 -3.17 -9.45 1.62
N THR A 289 -3.89 -8.38 1.28
CA THR A 289 -3.64 -7.57 0.08
C THR A 289 -2.85 -6.31 0.45
N LEU A 290 -1.78 -6.03 -0.28
CA LEU A 290 -1.15 -4.70 -0.30
C LEU A 290 -1.74 -3.91 -1.48
N THR A 291 -2.50 -2.87 -1.17
CA THR A 291 -3.10 -2.01 -2.19
C THR A 291 -2.23 -0.78 -2.42
N ILE A 292 -1.90 -0.51 -3.68
CA ILE A 292 -1.29 0.75 -4.10
C ILE A 292 -2.38 1.65 -4.67
N TYR A 293 -2.49 2.86 -4.15
CA TYR A 293 -3.47 3.85 -4.58
C TYR A 293 -2.77 5.02 -5.27
N ALA A 294 -3.29 5.43 -6.43
CA ALA A 294 -2.76 6.52 -7.23
C ALA A 294 -3.70 7.71 -7.25
N ILE A 295 -3.14 8.90 -7.06
CA ILE A 295 -3.86 10.17 -7.13
C ILE A 295 -3.27 10.95 -8.31
N SER A 296 -4.13 11.33 -9.25
CA SER A 296 -3.80 12.23 -10.36
C SER A 296 -3.90 13.68 -9.92
#